data_AF-A0A2G4FWS6-F1
#
_entry.id   AF-A0A2G4FWS6-F1
#
_cell.length_a   1.000
_cell.length_b   1.000
_cell.length_c   1.000
_cell.angle_alpha   90.00
_cell.angle_beta   90.00
_cell.angle_gamma   90.00
#
_symmetry.space_group_name_H-M   'P 1'
#
loop_
_entity.id
_entity.type
_entity.pdbx_description
1 polymer ?
#
loop_
_entity_poly.entity_id
_entity_poly.type
_entity_poly.pdbx_seq_one_letter_code
_entity_poly.pdbx_strand_id
1 'polypeptide(L)'
;MIPVFRALLLLTTFGSLACGEKPAKLAEAQTLGPNDMQLVSADNSFALELIGDSVHVYMPGSRVSVPSTYIENLKYSDGRLRFDIRGLGVRIFEVSDGTEQGAAISQQEALLFISGVTRNQAKQEQVRK
;
A
#
# COMPACT_ATOMS: atom_id res chain seq x y z
N MET A 1 -8.78 -28.50 62.18
CA MET A 1 -8.88 -27.03 62.06
C MET A 1 -8.34 -26.63 60.70
N ILE A 2 -9.21 -26.25 59.76
CA ILE A 2 -8.85 -25.83 58.41
C ILE A 2 -9.37 -24.39 58.26
N PRO A 3 -8.54 -23.37 58.03
CA PRO A 3 -9.06 -22.09 57.62
C PRO A 3 -9.28 -22.10 56.10
N VAL A 4 -10.56 -22.03 55.72
CA VAL A 4 -10.99 -21.75 54.34
C VAL A 4 -10.75 -20.28 54.09
N PHE A 5 -9.67 -19.94 53.37
CA PHE A 5 -9.46 -18.59 52.85
C PHE A 5 -10.25 -18.42 51.55
N ARG A 6 -11.36 -17.68 51.62
CA ARG A 6 -12.07 -17.14 50.45
C ARG A 6 -11.21 -16.05 49.81
N ALA A 7 -10.52 -16.38 48.73
CA ALA A 7 -9.94 -15.38 47.83
C ALA A 7 -10.96 -15.05 46.74
N LEU A 8 -11.68 -13.93 46.91
CA LEU A 8 -12.49 -13.32 45.87
C LEU A 8 -11.54 -12.51 44.97
N LEU A 9 -11.00 -13.13 43.92
CA LEU A 9 -10.19 -12.42 42.93
C LEU A 9 -11.13 -11.75 41.93
N LEU A 10 -11.28 -10.44 42.03
CA LEU A 10 -12.01 -9.59 41.09
C LEU A 10 -11.41 -9.76 39.68
N LEU A 11 -12.20 -10.29 38.74
CA LEU A 11 -11.95 -10.15 37.31
C LEU A 11 -12.08 -8.66 36.94
N THR A 12 -10.96 -7.95 36.90
CA THR A 12 -10.88 -6.69 36.15
C THR A 12 -10.66 -7.06 34.69
N THR A 13 -11.74 -7.10 33.93
CA THR A 13 -11.72 -7.04 32.47
C THR A 13 -11.13 -5.69 32.06
N PHE A 14 -9.81 -5.66 31.85
CA PHE A 14 -9.22 -4.63 31.00
C PHE A 14 -9.66 -4.95 29.57
N GLY A 15 -10.76 -4.32 29.17
CA GLY A 15 -11.12 -4.17 27.77
C GLY A 15 -10.04 -3.35 27.09
N SER A 16 -8.98 -4.02 26.63
CA SER A 16 -8.19 -3.51 25.53
C SER A 16 -9.10 -3.49 24.32
N LEU A 17 -9.69 -2.33 24.05
CA LEU A 17 -10.01 -1.90 22.70
C LEU A 17 -8.68 -1.83 21.94
N ALA A 18 -8.13 -2.99 21.59
CA ALA A 18 -7.25 -3.09 20.46
C ALA A 18 -8.15 -2.81 19.25
N CYS A 19 -8.27 -1.54 18.91
CA CYS A 19 -8.66 -1.11 17.58
C CYS A 19 -7.59 -1.71 16.66
N GLY A 20 -7.80 -2.97 16.27
CA GLY A 20 -6.93 -3.66 15.34
C GLY A 20 -7.08 -2.92 14.03
N GLU A 21 -6.14 -2.02 13.75
CA GLU A 21 -5.91 -1.53 12.41
C GLU A 21 -5.84 -2.76 11.52
N LYS A 22 -6.89 -2.94 10.72
CA LYS A 22 -6.91 -4.01 9.73
C LYS A 22 -5.72 -3.70 8.81
N PRO A 23 -4.72 -4.60 8.68
CA PRO A 23 -3.65 -4.40 7.72
C PRO A 23 -4.27 -4.14 6.35
N ALA A 24 -3.59 -3.35 5.51
CA ALA A 24 -4.05 -3.10 4.16
C ALA A 24 -4.40 -4.47 3.55
N LYS A 25 -5.67 -4.66 3.17
CA LYS A 25 -6.16 -5.96 2.69
C LYS A 25 -5.29 -6.31 1.49
N LEU A 26 -4.36 -7.26 1.66
CA LEU A 26 -3.65 -7.93 0.58
C LEU A 26 -4.71 -8.34 -0.44
N ALA A 27 -4.59 -7.89 -1.68
CA ALA A 27 -5.43 -8.42 -2.74
C ALA A 27 -5.23 -9.94 -2.72
N GLU A 28 -6.34 -10.67 -2.51
CA GLU A 28 -6.40 -12.13 -2.53
C GLU A 28 -5.57 -12.63 -3.72
N ALA A 29 -4.64 -13.56 -3.47
CA ALA A 29 -3.62 -14.06 -4.41
C ALA A 29 -4.10 -14.03 -5.88
N GLN A 30 -3.87 -12.89 -6.54
CA GLN A 30 -4.34 -12.66 -7.89
C GLN A 30 -3.22 -13.13 -8.80
N THR A 31 -3.55 -13.97 -9.79
CA THR A 31 -2.58 -14.32 -10.83
C THR A 31 -2.25 -13.05 -11.60
N LEU A 32 -1.08 -12.47 -11.32
CA LEU A 32 -0.58 -11.30 -12.01
C LEU A 32 -0.40 -11.66 -13.49
N GLY A 33 -0.94 -10.83 -14.37
CA GLY A 33 -0.62 -10.88 -15.79
C GLY A 33 0.88 -10.62 -16.02
N PRO A 34 1.40 -10.90 -17.23
CA PRO A 34 2.84 -10.81 -17.53
C PRO A 34 3.43 -9.41 -17.39
N ASN A 35 2.59 -8.38 -17.30
CA ASN A 35 2.97 -6.98 -17.15
C ASN A 35 2.45 -6.36 -15.85
N ASP A 36 1.73 -7.15 -15.06
CA ASP A 36 1.14 -6.72 -13.81
C ASP A 36 2.18 -6.79 -12.70
N MET A 37 1.99 -5.95 -11.69
CA MET A 37 2.93 -5.81 -10.59
C MET A 37 2.17 -5.55 -9.31
N GLN A 38 2.64 -6.15 -8.22
CA GLN A 38 2.17 -5.86 -6.87
C GLN A 38 3.40 -5.63 -6.00
N LEU A 39 3.41 -4.48 -5.32
CA LEU A 39 4.39 -4.10 -4.33
C LEU A 39 3.66 -3.99 -3.00
N VAL A 40 4.10 -4.76 -2.01
CA VAL A 40 3.52 -4.73 -0.67
C VAL A 40 4.59 -4.24 0.28
N SER A 41 4.22 -3.27 1.10
CA SER A 41 5.02 -2.83 2.23
C SER A 41 5.45 -4.00 3.13
N ALA A 42 6.69 -4.00 3.61
CA ALA A 42 7.17 -5.01 4.57
C ALA A 42 6.32 -5.12 5.86
N ASP A 43 5.71 -4.01 6.30
CA ASP A 43 4.85 -3.93 7.49
C ASP A 43 3.34 -4.10 7.17
N ASN A 44 2.98 -4.37 5.92
CA ASN A 44 1.59 -4.45 5.42
C ASN A 44 0.75 -3.17 5.64
N SER A 45 1.38 -2.01 5.83
CA SER A 45 0.71 -0.72 5.94
C SER A 45 0.16 -0.21 4.60
N PHE A 46 0.75 -0.58 3.46
CA PHE A 46 0.22 -0.22 2.14
C PHE A 46 0.53 -1.27 1.06
N ALA A 47 -0.21 -1.24 -0.04
CA ALA A 47 0.19 -1.93 -1.26
C ALA A 47 0.01 -1.03 -2.48
N LEU A 48 0.91 -1.16 -3.46
CA LEU A 48 0.80 -0.57 -4.78
C LEU A 48 0.64 -1.69 -5.81
N GLU A 49 -0.33 -1.58 -6.68
CA GLU A 49 -0.49 -2.50 -7.80
C GLU A 49 -0.53 -1.73 -9.11
N LEU A 50 0.09 -2.30 -10.13
CA LEU A 50 -0.11 -1.95 -11.52
C LEU A 50 -0.78 -3.16 -12.18
N ILE A 51 -2.11 -3.10 -12.36
CA ILE A 51 -2.88 -4.19 -12.97
C ILE A 51 -3.49 -3.69 -14.28
N GLY A 52 -3.17 -4.38 -15.37
CA GLY A 52 -3.54 -3.95 -16.71
C GLY A 52 -3.03 -2.55 -17.01
N ASP A 53 -3.97 -1.60 -17.15
CA ASP A 53 -3.73 -0.21 -17.52
C ASP A 53 -3.98 0.79 -16.35
N SER A 54 -4.11 0.25 -15.12
CA SER A 54 -4.48 1.01 -13.92
C SER A 54 -3.48 0.85 -12.77
N VAL A 55 -3.36 1.91 -11.97
CA VAL A 55 -2.65 1.90 -10.69
C VAL A 55 -3.67 1.81 -9.56
N HIS A 56 -3.41 0.90 -8.63
CA HIS A 56 -4.17 0.75 -7.40
C HIS A 56 -3.28 1.02 -6.20
N VAL A 57 -3.76 1.85 -5.28
CA VAL A 57 -3.11 2.14 -4.01
C VAL A 57 -4.02 1.66 -2.88
N TYR A 58 -3.51 0.76 -2.07
CA TYR A 58 -4.20 0.21 -0.90
C TYR A 58 -3.55 0.76 0.35
N MET A 59 -4.37 1.30 1.24
CA MET A 59 -4.00 1.79 2.56
C MET A 59 -5.01 1.20 3.57
N PRO A 60 -4.75 1.26 4.88
CA PRO A 60 -5.68 0.72 5.87
C PRO A 60 -7.02 1.44 5.75
N GLY A 61 -8.09 0.68 5.46
CA GLY A 61 -9.44 1.22 5.29
C GLY A 61 -9.71 2.00 4.00
N SER A 62 -8.76 2.12 3.07
CA SER A 62 -8.91 2.91 1.84
C SER A 62 -8.28 2.24 0.62
N ARG A 63 -8.93 2.38 -0.54
CA ARG A 63 -8.38 1.98 -1.84
C ARG A 63 -8.58 3.11 -2.84
N VAL A 64 -7.53 3.47 -3.55
CA VAL A 64 -7.59 4.37 -4.71
C VAL A 64 -7.28 3.55 -5.95
N SER A 65 -8.09 3.68 -7.00
CA SER A 65 -7.87 3.00 -8.27
C SER A 65 -8.02 4.02 -9.39
N VAL A 66 -6.98 4.22 -10.18
CA VAL A 66 -6.98 5.20 -11.27
C VAL A 66 -6.26 4.65 -12.50
N PRO A 67 -6.63 5.09 -13.72
CA PRO A 67 -5.84 4.79 -14.91
C PRO A 67 -4.40 5.28 -14.77
N SER A 68 -3.43 4.60 -15.36
CA SER A 68 -2.03 5.05 -15.34
C SER A 68 -1.85 6.48 -15.87
N THR A 69 -2.72 6.94 -16.77
CA THR A 69 -2.74 8.33 -17.30
C THR A 69 -3.08 9.42 -16.29
N TYR A 70 -3.53 9.04 -15.08
CA TYR A 70 -3.82 9.97 -13.99
C TYR A 70 -2.64 10.12 -13.03
N ILE A 71 -1.59 9.31 -13.19
CA ILE A 71 -0.38 9.38 -12.37
C ILE A 71 0.53 10.48 -12.91
N GLU A 72 0.94 11.40 -12.05
CA GLU A 72 1.79 12.55 -12.39
C GLU A 72 3.00 12.62 -11.45
N ASN A 73 4.02 13.39 -11.85
CA ASN A 73 5.22 13.65 -11.03
C ASN A 73 5.89 12.38 -10.46
N LEU A 74 5.78 11.25 -11.18
CA LEU A 74 6.27 9.94 -10.79
C LEU A 74 7.80 9.89 -10.82
N LYS A 75 8.42 9.65 -9.66
CA LYS A 75 9.89 9.59 -9.51
C LYS A 75 10.31 8.75 -8.32
N TYR A 76 11.53 8.22 -8.37
CA TYR A 76 12.22 7.64 -7.23
C TYR A 76 13.39 8.55 -6.85
N SER A 77 13.37 9.15 -5.65
CA SER A 77 14.44 10.00 -5.15
C SER A 77 14.55 9.88 -3.64
N ASP A 78 15.76 10.03 -3.08
CA ASP A 78 15.98 10.02 -1.62
C ASP A 78 15.46 8.75 -0.93
N GLY A 79 15.63 7.59 -1.58
CA GLY A 79 15.12 6.31 -1.08
C GLY A 79 13.59 6.22 -1.09
N ARG A 80 12.90 7.10 -1.82
CA ARG A 80 11.43 7.22 -1.80
C ARG A 80 10.83 7.24 -3.20
N LEU A 81 9.84 6.39 -3.46
CA LEU A 81 8.96 6.47 -4.62
C LEU A 81 7.87 7.50 -4.33
N ARG A 82 7.73 8.48 -5.23
CA ARG A 82 6.79 9.60 -5.12
C ARG A 82 5.96 9.73 -6.40
N PHE A 83 4.66 9.96 -6.25
CA PHE A 83 3.78 10.31 -7.37
C PHE A 83 2.51 11.02 -6.89
N ASP A 84 1.90 11.74 -7.80
CA ASP A 84 0.62 12.43 -7.62
C ASP A 84 -0.49 11.72 -8.39
N ILE A 85 -1.73 11.87 -7.91
CA ILE A 85 -2.93 11.40 -8.61
C ILE A 85 -3.79 12.60 -9.05
N ARG A 86 -3.82 12.85 -10.36
CA ARG A 86 -4.64 13.88 -10.98
C ARG A 86 -6.12 13.71 -10.59
N GLY A 87 -6.77 14.82 -10.21
CA GLY A 87 -8.21 14.83 -9.91
C GLY A 87 -8.60 14.45 -8.47
N LEU A 88 -7.66 13.99 -7.63
CA LEU A 88 -7.88 13.76 -6.18
C LEU A 88 -7.29 14.88 -5.30
N GLY A 89 -6.91 16.01 -5.91
CA GLY A 89 -5.96 16.96 -5.34
C GLY A 89 -4.53 16.41 -5.39
N VAL A 90 -3.52 17.25 -5.17
CA VAL A 90 -2.13 16.78 -5.05
C VAL A 90 -2.02 15.93 -3.78
N ARG A 91 -2.26 14.63 -3.91
CA ARG A 91 -1.98 13.62 -2.90
C ARG A 91 -0.69 12.93 -3.29
N ILE A 92 0.40 13.35 -2.67
CA ILE A 92 1.71 12.73 -2.82
C ILE A 92 1.66 11.41 -2.07
N PHE A 93 1.78 10.32 -2.80
CA PHE A 93 2.05 9.02 -2.21
C PHE A 93 3.56 8.87 -2.10
N GLU A 94 4.04 8.64 -0.89
CA GLU A 94 5.46 8.46 -0.63
C GLU A 94 5.69 7.11 -0.01
N VAL A 95 6.61 6.37 -0.60
CA VAL A 95 6.94 5.00 -0.22
C VAL A 95 8.45 4.90 -0.07
N SER A 96 8.93 4.55 1.13
CA SER A 96 10.36 4.48 1.47
C SER A 96 10.98 3.11 1.14
N ASP A 97 12.30 3.06 1.02
CA ASP A 97 13.09 1.84 0.92
C ASP A 97 13.25 1.06 2.24
N GLY A 98 12.65 1.54 3.33
CA GLY A 98 12.66 0.88 4.63
C GLY A 98 13.79 1.30 5.56
N THR A 99 14.62 2.27 5.15
CA THR A 99 15.68 2.85 6.00
C THR A 99 15.15 3.89 7.00
N GLU A 100 14.01 4.50 6.70
CA GLU A 100 13.24 5.36 7.61
C GLU A 100 11.82 4.76 7.76
N GLN A 101 11.06 5.17 8.80
CA GLN A 101 9.69 4.68 9.10
C GLN A 101 8.72 4.86 7.91
N GLY A 102 8.82 3.96 6.96
CA GLY A 102 8.11 3.97 5.70
C GLY A 102 8.28 2.60 5.10
N ALA A 103 7.25 2.16 4.41
CA ALA A 103 7.14 0.76 4.14
C ALA A 103 8.03 0.35 2.96
N ALA A 104 8.94 -0.59 3.25
CA ALA A 104 10.11 -0.88 2.43
C ALA A 104 9.74 -1.39 1.03
N ILE A 105 10.12 -0.66 -0.02
CA ILE A 105 10.24 -1.18 -1.39
C ILE A 105 11.67 -1.03 -1.87
N SER A 106 12.22 -2.01 -2.59
CA SER A 106 13.54 -1.87 -3.18
C SER A 106 13.56 -0.84 -4.29
N GLN A 107 14.73 -0.23 -4.54
CA GLN A 107 14.93 0.65 -5.69
C GLN A 107 14.56 -0.04 -7.02
N GLN A 108 14.87 -1.34 -7.15
CA GLN A 108 14.55 -2.10 -8.35
C GLN A 108 13.03 -2.20 -8.57
N GLU A 109 12.27 -2.50 -7.52
CA GLU A 109 10.80 -2.53 -7.56
C GLU A 109 10.21 -1.16 -7.92
N ALA A 110 10.75 -0.08 -7.33
CA ALA A 110 10.33 1.27 -7.67
C ALA A 110 10.57 1.60 -9.16
N LEU A 111 11.75 1.27 -9.69
CA LEU A 111 12.08 1.51 -11.10
C LEU A 111 11.22 0.66 -12.06
N LEU A 112 10.91 -0.58 -11.68
CA LEU A 112 9.99 -1.43 -12.42
C LEU A 112 8.59 -0.82 -12.44
N PHE A 113 8.09 -0.34 -11.30
CA PHE A 113 6.78 0.32 -11.21
C PHE A 113 6.72 1.57 -12.09
N ILE A 114 7.75 2.43 -12.01
CA ILE A 114 7.87 3.63 -12.86
C ILE A 114 7.82 3.26 -14.34
N SER A 115 8.59 2.24 -14.74
CA SER A 115 8.64 1.76 -16.12
C SER A 115 7.28 1.22 -16.58
N GLY A 116 6.59 0.49 -15.72
CA GLY A 116 5.27 -0.06 -16.00
C GLY A 116 4.20 1.02 -16.20
N VAL A 117 4.15 2.02 -15.31
CA VAL A 117 3.23 3.16 -15.44
C VAL A 117 3.52 3.93 -16.73
N THR A 118 4.78 4.25 -17.01
CA THR A 118 5.19 4.98 -18.22
C THR A 118 4.80 4.24 -19.50
N ARG A 119 5.01 2.92 -19.54
CA ARG A 119 4.61 2.07 -20.67
C ARG A 119 3.10 2.12 -20.91
N ASN A 120 2.31 2.01 -19.84
CA ASN A 120 0.84 2.04 -19.94
C ASN A 120 0.34 3.40 -20.41
N GLN A 121 0.94 4.50 -19.94
CA GLN A 121 0.66 5.85 -20.44
C GLN A 121 0.95 5.97 -21.94
N ALA A 122 2.13 5.54 -22.39
CA ALA A 122 2.50 5.58 -23.81
C ALA A 122 1.55 4.76 -24.71
N LYS A 123 1.14 3.56 -24.25
CA LYS A 123 0.16 2.72 -24.95
C LYS A 123 -1.18 3.44 -25.10
N GLN A 124 -1.66 4.09 -24.05
CA GLN A 124 -2.95 4.80 -24.07
C GLN A 124 -2.91 6.07 -24.92
N GLU A 125 -1.77 6.76 -24.98
CA GLU A 125 -1.59 7.89 -25.90
C GLU A 125 -1.63 7.46 -27.37
N GLN A 126 -1.09 6.29 -27.71
CA GLN A 126 -1.12 5.76 -29.08
C GLN A 126 -2.53 5.35 -29.52
N VAL A 127 -3.35 4.81 -28.62
CA VAL A 127 -4.74 4.42 -28.91
C VAL A 127 -5.67 5.62 -29.09
N ARG A 128 -5.32 6.79 -28.53
CA ARG A 128 -6.11 8.03 -28.64
C ARG A 128 -5.82 8.84 -29.91
N LYS A 129 -4.80 8.48 -30.68
CA LYS A 129 -4.44 9.12 -31.96
C LYS A 129 -5.07 8.36 -33.12
#